data_AF-A0A0G1T4T4-F1
#
_entry.id   AF-A0A0G1T4T4-F1
#
_cell.length_a   1.000
_cell.length_b   1.000
_cell.length_c   1.000
_cell.angle_alpha   90.00
_cell.angle_beta   90.00
_cell.angle_gamma   90.00
#
_symmetry.space_group_name_H-M   'P 1'
#
loop_
_entity.id
_entity.type
_entity.pdbx_description
1 polymer ?
#
loop_
_entity_poly.entity_id
_entity_poly.type
_entity_poly.pdbx_seq_one_letter_code
_entity_poly.pdbx_strand_id
1 'polypeptide(L)'
;MINKDAKLNPKVFEKDVEMKAVREGYSDGLIIAGEKDSNVVVLCADLTESTRAQKFSEKFPDRFFQIGIAEQNMAAIAAGLGVSGKIPFISSYATFSPGRNWEQIRTTICYNDSNVKIAGHHAGLMTGPDGATHEATEDIAIMRALPNMRVFVPCDAIQAKKVTAAAAQLWGPTYIRFAREKSPTVTTEDTPFTPGKAEIFWEGKKPQVLIIATGVLVHNALVAAKDLEKEKINDGGGAPSNGRARRRGGGSFGPARAGAAGICRPSKYFWRIRKPLGLNKQIRNGSKGHCSRSQKSYKAGRIIIHPSRHFLFPLLAPPPRKSPVRTSGSLSQRIEPLPAGRQGPMGSPRNFYLTSYYK
;
A
#
# COMPACT_ATOMS: atom_id res chain seq x y z
N MET A 1 8.76 20.94 -1.37
CA MET A 1 9.76 20.65 -2.42
C MET A 1 9.95 19.14 -2.60
N ILE A 2 10.25 18.68 -3.81
CA ILE A 2 10.62 17.26 -4.06
C ILE A 2 11.91 16.92 -3.30
N ASN A 3 11.96 15.73 -2.70
CA ASN A 3 13.19 15.18 -2.14
C ASN A 3 14.18 14.81 -3.27
N LYS A 4 15.37 15.41 -3.25
CA LYS A 4 16.41 15.15 -4.27
C LYS A 4 16.91 13.71 -4.23
N ASP A 5 16.95 13.10 -3.05
CA ASP A 5 17.45 11.72 -2.87
C ASP A 5 16.49 10.68 -3.45
N ALA A 6 15.21 11.04 -3.63
CA ALA A 6 14.21 10.16 -4.23
C ALA A 6 14.38 10.00 -5.76
N LYS A 7 15.13 10.90 -6.42
CA LYS A 7 15.41 10.87 -7.87
C LYS A 7 14.15 10.62 -8.70
N LEU A 8 13.09 11.41 -8.45
CA LEU A 8 11.81 11.25 -9.13
C LEU A 8 11.87 11.71 -10.58
N ASN A 9 10.90 11.27 -11.38
CA ASN A 9 10.74 11.71 -12.76
C ASN A 9 10.64 13.25 -12.80
N PRO A 10 11.51 13.95 -13.54
CA PRO A 10 11.46 15.42 -13.62
C PRO A 10 10.13 15.92 -14.19
N LYS A 11 9.47 15.11 -15.03
CA LYS A 11 8.18 15.41 -15.65
C LYS A 11 6.97 15.04 -14.79
N VAL A 12 7.15 14.65 -13.52
CA VAL A 12 6.05 14.13 -12.67
C VAL A 12 4.84 15.07 -12.54
N PHE A 13 5.04 16.37 -12.75
CA PHE A 13 3.97 17.39 -12.71
C PHE A 13 3.55 17.93 -14.07
N GLU A 14 4.14 17.44 -15.16
CA GLU A 14 3.84 17.87 -16.52
C GLU A 14 2.64 17.08 -17.07
N LYS A 15 1.96 17.65 -18.06
CA LYS A 15 0.78 17.01 -18.66
C LYS A 15 1.14 15.83 -19.56
N ASP A 16 2.36 15.82 -20.09
CA ASP A 16 2.94 14.78 -20.95
C ASP A 16 3.78 13.76 -20.17
N VAL A 17 3.55 13.63 -18.86
CA VAL A 17 4.18 12.58 -18.04
C VAL A 17 3.90 11.20 -18.64
N GLU A 18 4.91 10.34 -18.68
CA GLU A 18 4.77 8.99 -19.21
C GLU A 18 3.72 8.19 -18.43
N MET A 19 2.74 7.63 -19.14
CA MET A 19 1.66 6.85 -18.57
C MET A 19 1.88 5.35 -18.85
N LYS A 20 2.24 4.58 -17.82
CA LYS A 20 2.48 3.13 -17.94
C LYS A 20 1.62 2.37 -16.92
N ALA A 21 1.09 1.22 -17.32
CA ALA A 21 0.31 0.39 -16.40
C ALA A 21 1.23 -0.31 -15.40
N VAL A 22 0.87 -0.27 -14.11
CA VAL A 22 1.69 -0.80 -13.01
C VAL A 22 1.99 -2.30 -13.20
N ARG A 23 1.01 -3.06 -13.72
CA ARG A 23 1.15 -4.48 -14.07
C ARG A 23 2.18 -4.80 -15.16
N GLU A 24 2.59 -3.84 -15.99
CA GLU A 24 3.71 -4.06 -16.92
C GLU A 24 5.03 -4.26 -16.16
N GLY A 25 5.19 -3.54 -15.04
CA GLY A 25 6.33 -3.73 -14.15
C GLY A 25 6.38 -5.12 -13.51
N TYR A 26 5.23 -5.75 -13.29
CA TYR A 26 5.18 -7.15 -12.84
C TYR A 26 5.83 -8.09 -13.86
N SER A 27 5.47 -7.94 -15.14
CA SER A 27 6.04 -8.72 -16.23
C SER A 27 7.55 -8.57 -16.31
N ASP A 28 8.03 -7.32 -16.36
CA ASP A 28 9.45 -7.01 -16.46
C ASP A 28 10.23 -7.53 -15.23
N GLY A 29 9.63 -7.43 -14.03
CA GLY A 29 10.21 -7.94 -12.79
C GLY A 29 10.25 -9.47 -12.69
N LEU A 30 9.24 -10.17 -13.23
CA LEU A 30 9.22 -11.63 -13.32
C LEU A 30 10.35 -12.16 -14.20
N ILE A 31 10.61 -11.51 -15.35
CA ILE A 31 11.71 -11.91 -16.23
C ILE A 31 13.05 -11.79 -15.49
N ILE A 32 13.30 -10.67 -14.81
CA ILE A 32 14.52 -10.45 -14.02
C ILE A 32 14.65 -11.52 -12.93
N ALA A 33 13.57 -11.80 -12.20
CA ALA A 33 13.57 -12.84 -11.17
C ALA A 33 13.86 -14.23 -11.76
N GLY A 34 13.24 -14.57 -12.88
CA GLY A 34 13.40 -15.85 -13.56
C GLY A 34 14.78 -16.05 -14.19
N GLU A 35 15.42 -15.00 -14.68
CA GLU A 35 16.81 -15.03 -15.17
C GLU A 35 17.81 -15.22 -14.04
N LYS A 36 17.55 -14.58 -12.89
CA LYS A 36 18.45 -14.61 -11.74
C LYS A 36 18.37 -15.93 -10.96
N ASP A 37 17.18 -16.55 -10.91
CA ASP A 37 16.96 -17.78 -10.14
C ASP A 37 16.06 -18.77 -10.90
N SER A 38 16.60 -19.97 -11.13
CA SER A 38 15.91 -21.07 -11.81
C SER A 38 14.78 -21.68 -10.96
N ASN A 39 14.72 -21.40 -9.66
CA ASN A 39 13.66 -21.85 -8.76
C ASN A 39 12.40 -20.98 -8.81
N VAL A 40 12.46 -19.82 -9.47
CA VAL A 40 11.26 -19.00 -9.73
C VAL A 40 10.36 -19.73 -10.71
N VAL A 41 9.10 -19.89 -10.30
CA VAL A 41 8.03 -20.48 -11.11
C VAL A 41 6.80 -19.58 -11.04
N VAL A 42 5.99 -19.59 -12.09
CA VAL A 42 4.77 -18.75 -12.17
C VAL A 42 3.56 -19.65 -12.35
N LEU A 43 2.54 -19.43 -11.54
CA LEU A 43 1.24 -20.10 -11.66
C LEU A 43 0.18 -19.04 -12.00
N CYS A 44 -0.66 -19.31 -12.97
CA CYS A 44 -1.76 -18.42 -13.34
C CYS A 44 -3.10 -19.15 -13.31
N ALA A 45 -4.17 -18.41 -13.08
CA ALA A 45 -5.55 -18.91 -13.07
C ALA A 45 -6.33 -18.42 -14.31
N ASP A 46 -5.92 -18.85 -15.50
CA ASP A 46 -6.53 -18.51 -16.81
C ASP A 46 -6.55 -17.01 -17.19
N LEU A 47 -5.65 -16.22 -16.59
CA LEU A 47 -5.59 -14.76 -16.77
C LEU A 47 -4.21 -14.30 -17.25
N THR A 48 -3.51 -15.13 -18.02
CA THR A 48 -2.10 -14.95 -18.38
C THR A 48 -1.83 -13.61 -19.08
N GLU A 49 -2.67 -13.24 -20.04
CA GLU A 49 -2.56 -11.97 -20.76
C GLU A 49 -2.88 -10.78 -19.84
N SER A 50 -3.97 -10.88 -19.08
CA SER A 50 -4.47 -9.79 -18.21
C SER A 50 -3.53 -9.48 -17.04
N THR A 51 -2.87 -10.50 -16.51
CA THR A 51 -1.87 -10.40 -15.43
C THR A 51 -0.48 -10.02 -15.95
N ARG A 52 -0.26 -10.03 -17.28
CA ARG A 52 1.05 -9.82 -17.92
C ARG A 52 2.08 -10.91 -17.62
N ALA A 53 1.65 -12.11 -17.26
CA ALA A 53 2.51 -13.27 -17.07
C ALA A 53 2.96 -13.92 -18.40
N GLN A 54 2.35 -13.55 -19.53
CA GLN A 54 2.62 -14.12 -20.86
C GLN A 54 4.11 -14.11 -21.27
N LYS A 55 4.82 -12.99 -21.05
CA LYS A 55 6.25 -12.94 -21.38
C LYS A 55 7.06 -13.99 -20.63
N PHE A 56 6.67 -14.30 -19.39
CA PHE A 56 7.33 -15.33 -18.60
C PHE A 56 6.99 -16.73 -19.14
N SER A 57 5.74 -16.99 -19.54
CA SER A 57 5.36 -18.27 -20.14
C SER A 57 6.06 -18.54 -21.47
N GLU A 58 6.26 -17.51 -22.28
CA GLU A 58 6.98 -17.62 -23.56
C GLU A 58 8.48 -17.87 -23.36
N LYS A 59 9.09 -17.20 -22.37
CA LYS A 59 10.54 -17.30 -22.13
C LYS A 59 10.93 -18.52 -21.30
N PHE A 60 10.09 -18.95 -20.36
CA PHE A 60 10.35 -20.04 -19.42
C PHE A 60 9.16 -21.01 -19.36
N PRO A 61 8.81 -21.68 -20.48
CA PRO A 61 7.61 -22.51 -20.56
C PRO A 61 7.58 -23.63 -19.52
N ASP A 62 8.73 -24.26 -19.24
CA ASP A 62 8.85 -25.36 -18.25
C ASP A 62 8.67 -24.90 -16.78
N ARG A 63 8.60 -23.58 -16.55
CA ARG A 63 8.44 -22.97 -15.21
C ARG A 63 7.14 -22.17 -15.09
N PHE A 64 6.28 -22.25 -16.09
CA PHE A 64 4.97 -21.62 -16.09
C PHE A 64 3.88 -22.70 -16.01
N PHE A 65 2.98 -22.57 -15.04
CA PHE A 65 1.89 -23.52 -14.82
C PHE A 65 0.55 -22.82 -14.95
N GLN A 66 -0.23 -23.24 -15.95
CA GLN A 66 -1.63 -22.84 -16.06
C GLN A 66 -2.48 -23.76 -15.17
N ILE A 67 -3.19 -23.17 -14.19
CA ILE A 67 -4.00 -23.91 -13.21
C ILE A 67 -5.51 -23.84 -13.54
N GLY A 68 -5.89 -23.04 -14.55
CA GLY A 68 -7.29 -22.79 -14.88
C GLY A 68 -7.99 -21.95 -13.81
N ILE A 69 -9.32 -21.87 -13.85
CA ILE A 69 -10.13 -21.04 -12.92
C ILE A 69 -10.28 -21.72 -11.55
N ALA A 70 -9.15 -21.95 -10.88
CA ALA A 70 -9.04 -22.72 -9.65
C ALA A 70 -8.06 -22.07 -8.65
N GLU A 71 -8.34 -20.83 -8.23
CA GLU A 71 -7.45 -20.03 -7.38
C GLU A 71 -7.13 -20.70 -6.03
N GLN A 72 -8.09 -21.44 -5.47
CA GLN A 72 -7.91 -22.18 -4.22
C GLN A 72 -6.87 -23.30 -4.39
N ASN A 73 -6.98 -24.06 -5.49
CA ASN A 73 -6.01 -25.09 -5.84
C ASN A 73 -4.64 -24.48 -6.16
N MET A 74 -4.61 -23.37 -6.91
CA MET A 74 -3.38 -22.64 -7.22
C MET A 74 -2.61 -22.23 -5.95
N ALA A 75 -3.31 -21.74 -4.91
CA ALA A 75 -2.67 -21.41 -3.64
C ALA A 75 -2.09 -22.64 -2.93
N ALA A 76 -2.80 -23.77 -2.94
CA ALA A 76 -2.32 -25.02 -2.34
C ALA A 76 -1.10 -25.60 -3.07
N ILE A 77 -1.13 -25.63 -4.41
CA ILE A 77 0.00 -26.07 -5.24
C ILE A 77 1.21 -25.16 -4.98
N ALA A 78 1.00 -23.84 -4.97
CA ALA A 78 2.07 -22.89 -4.67
C ALA A 78 2.64 -23.08 -3.27
N ALA A 79 1.81 -23.37 -2.27
CA ALA A 79 2.30 -23.66 -0.92
C ALA A 79 3.24 -24.87 -0.92
N GLY A 80 2.89 -25.96 -1.63
CA GLY A 80 3.74 -27.14 -1.76
C GLY A 80 5.05 -26.86 -2.50
N LEU A 81 4.99 -26.10 -3.60
CA LEU A 81 6.17 -25.66 -4.36
C LEU A 81 7.11 -24.81 -3.50
N GLY A 82 6.56 -23.88 -2.71
CA GLY A 82 7.30 -23.02 -1.80
C GLY A 82 8.06 -23.78 -0.72
N VAL A 83 7.44 -24.81 -0.13
CA VAL A 83 8.09 -25.69 0.85
C VAL A 83 9.15 -26.59 0.20
N SER A 84 8.98 -26.92 -1.09
CA SER A 84 9.92 -27.72 -1.88
C SER A 84 11.11 -26.92 -2.42
N GLY A 85 11.32 -25.69 -1.94
CA GLY A 85 12.45 -24.83 -2.32
C GLY A 85 12.24 -24.05 -3.62
N LYS A 86 11.04 -24.06 -4.21
CA LYS A 86 10.69 -23.16 -5.31
C LYS A 86 10.26 -21.79 -4.81
N ILE A 87 10.19 -20.83 -5.72
CA ILE A 87 9.75 -19.46 -5.46
C ILE A 87 8.53 -19.18 -6.34
N PRO A 88 7.35 -19.71 -5.97
CA PRO A 88 6.14 -19.58 -6.77
C PRO A 88 5.56 -18.17 -6.70
N PHE A 89 5.34 -17.58 -7.87
CA PHE A 89 4.49 -16.41 -8.06
C PHE A 89 3.12 -16.86 -8.57
N ILE A 90 2.08 -16.68 -7.77
CA ILE A 90 0.70 -16.93 -8.20
C ILE A 90 0.07 -15.63 -8.70
N SER A 91 -0.61 -15.68 -9.85
CA SER A 91 -1.19 -14.50 -10.51
C SER A 91 -2.67 -14.69 -10.82
N SER A 92 -3.49 -13.83 -10.24
CA SER A 92 -4.91 -13.68 -10.58
C SER A 92 -5.37 -12.25 -10.27
N TYR A 93 -6.65 -11.94 -10.46
CA TYR A 93 -7.21 -10.67 -10.04
C TYR A 93 -7.33 -10.62 -8.52
N ALA A 94 -7.16 -9.45 -7.92
CA ALA A 94 -7.18 -9.26 -6.47
C ALA A 94 -8.50 -9.72 -5.83
N THR A 95 -9.63 -9.62 -6.56
CA THR A 95 -10.92 -10.14 -6.11
C THR A 95 -10.93 -11.67 -6.03
N PHE A 96 -10.14 -12.37 -6.84
CA PHE A 96 -10.08 -13.84 -6.85
C PHE A 96 -8.88 -14.37 -6.06
N SER A 97 -7.72 -13.73 -6.17
CA SER A 97 -6.56 -13.95 -5.32
C SER A 97 -6.01 -12.62 -4.83
N PRO A 98 -6.31 -12.24 -3.57
CA PRO A 98 -6.68 -13.12 -2.47
C PRO A 98 -8.16 -13.46 -2.24
N GLY A 99 -9.16 -12.78 -2.83
CA GLY A 99 -10.53 -12.87 -2.31
C GLY A 99 -11.16 -14.28 -2.26
N ARG A 100 -11.02 -15.10 -3.31
CA ARG A 100 -11.58 -16.47 -3.37
C ARG A 100 -10.72 -17.51 -2.65
N ASN A 101 -9.40 -17.32 -2.60
CA ASN A 101 -8.43 -18.25 -2.01
C ASN A 101 -7.83 -17.76 -0.69
N TRP A 102 -8.48 -16.81 -0.02
CA TRP A 102 -7.98 -16.20 1.21
C TRP A 102 -7.77 -17.22 2.35
N GLU A 103 -8.68 -18.20 2.48
CA GLU A 103 -8.55 -19.26 3.48
C GLU A 103 -7.28 -20.10 3.24
N GLN A 104 -7.03 -20.54 2.00
CA GLN A 104 -5.82 -21.28 1.67
C GLN A 104 -4.57 -20.42 1.90
N ILE A 105 -4.58 -19.15 1.51
CA ILE A 105 -3.47 -18.25 1.83
C ILE A 105 -3.23 -18.20 3.34
N ARG A 106 -4.28 -18.13 4.15
CA ARG A 106 -4.15 -18.08 5.62
C ARG A 106 -3.60 -19.39 6.20
N THR A 107 -4.16 -20.53 5.82
CA THR A 107 -3.91 -21.81 6.50
C THR A 107 -2.80 -22.62 5.87
N THR A 108 -2.64 -22.58 4.54
CA THR A 108 -1.61 -23.37 3.85
C THR A 108 -0.35 -22.56 3.57
N ILE A 109 -0.46 -21.25 3.30
CA ILE A 109 0.71 -20.40 3.03
C ILE A 109 1.23 -19.72 4.29
N CYS A 110 0.42 -18.87 4.94
CA CYS A 110 0.91 -18.03 6.05
C CYS A 110 1.24 -18.81 7.31
N TYR A 111 0.36 -19.73 7.71
CA TYR A 111 0.57 -20.55 8.91
C TYR A 111 1.82 -21.43 8.80
N ASN A 112 2.12 -21.95 7.61
CA ASN A 112 3.29 -22.79 7.34
C ASN A 112 4.54 -21.99 6.93
N ASP A 113 4.47 -20.64 6.94
CA ASP A 113 5.52 -19.74 6.43
C ASP A 113 6.05 -20.15 5.04
N SER A 114 5.15 -20.61 4.16
CA SER A 114 5.53 -21.07 2.83
C SER A 114 5.97 -19.90 1.95
N ASN A 115 6.99 -20.13 1.14
CA ASN A 115 7.69 -19.12 0.35
C ASN A 115 6.92 -18.69 -0.92
N VAL A 116 5.69 -18.19 -0.77
CA VAL A 116 4.80 -17.87 -1.91
C VAL A 116 4.67 -16.36 -2.14
N LYS A 117 4.69 -15.96 -3.41
CA LYS A 117 4.45 -14.59 -3.87
C LYS A 117 3.10 -14.52 -4.55
N ILE A 118 2.25 -13.59 -4.13
CA ILE A 118 0.86 -13.49 -4.53
C ILE A 118 0.69 -12.15 -5.26
N ALA A 119 0.48 -12.21 -6.56
CA ALA A 119 0.27 -11.05 -7.41
C ALA A 119 -1.24 -10.83 -7.61
N GLY A 120 -1.79 -9.82 -6.94
CA GLY A 120 -3.19 -9.41 -7.08
C GLY A 120 -3.33 -8.29 -8.10
N HIS A 121 -3.85 -8.61 -9.27
CA HIS A 121 -4.06 -7.65 -10.36
C HIS A 121 -5.44 -7.02 -10.31
N HIS A 122 -5.68 -5.94 -11.08
CA HIS A 122 -7.01 -5.30 -11.16
C HIS A 122 -7.50 -4.86 -9.77
N ALA A 123 -6.61 -4.33 -8.94
CA ALA A 123 -6.98 -3.88 -7.61
C ALA A 123 -7.57 -2.45 -7.61
N GLY A 124 -8.48 -2.19 -6.70
CA GLY A 124 -9.15 -0.91 -6.50
C GLY A 124 -10.28 -0.66 -7.50
N LEU A 125 -10.64 0.62 -7.66
CA LEU A 125 -11.68 1.07 -8.59
C LEU A 125 -11.16 1.26 -10.03
N MET A 126 -9.84 1.10 -10.24
CA MET A 126 -9.17 1.34 -11.52
C MET A 126 -9.11 0.04 -12.34
N THR A 127 -10.25 -0.65 -12.46
CA THR A 127 -10.41 -1.94 -13.15
C THR A 127 -11.02 -1.80 -14.53
N GLY A 128 -11.56 -0.63 -14.87
CA GLY A 128 -12.13 -0.33 -16.18
C GLY A 128 -13.60 -0.78 -16.26
N PRO A 129 -14.04 -1.41 -17.36
CA PRO A 129 -15.46 -1.69 -17.61
C PRO A 129 -16.00 -2.92 -16.86
N ASP A 130 -15.15 -3.70 -16.19
CA ASP A 130 -15.51 -4.99 -15.58
C ASP A 130 -16.45 -4.86 -14.37
N GLY A 131 -16.57 -3.65 -13.83
CA GLY A 131 -17.53 -3.28 -12.78
C GLY A 131 -17.21 -3.82 -11.39
N ALA A 132 -18.15 -3.63 -10.47
CA ALA A 132 -17.97 -3.86 -9.03
C ALA A 132 -17.57 -5.30 -8.66
N THR A 133 -17.88 -6.30 -9.50
CA THR A 133 -17.48 -7.69 -9.27
C THR A 133 -15.98 -7.93 -9.39
N HIS A 134 -15.26 -7.03 -10.05
CA HIS A 134 -13.81 -7.11 -10.28
C HIS A 134 -13.03 -6.06 -9.47
N GLU A 135 -13.72 -5.17 -8.75
CA GLU A 135 -13.11 -4.10 -7.96
C GLU A 135 -12.70 -4.59 -6.56
N ALA A 136 -11.44 -4.98 -6.40
CA ALA A 136 -10.91 -5.37 -5.08
C ALA A 136 -10.58 -4.14 -4.24
N THR A 137 -11.40 -3.85 -3.21
CA THR A 137 -11.20 -2.69 -2.32
C THR A 137 -10.73 -3.09 -0.92
N GLU A 138 -10.90 -4.37 -0.60
CA GLU A 138 -10.66 -5.00 0.70
C GLU A 138 -9.35 -5.80 0.74
N ASP A 139 -8.70 -6.01 -0.41
CA ASP A 139 -7.52 -6.85 -0.61
C ASP A 139 -6.36 -6.52 0.35
N ILE A 140 -6.05 -5.23 0.50
CA ILE A 140 -5.02 -4.78 1.46
C ILE A 140 -5.42 -5.13 2.90
N ALA A 141 -6.69 -4.98 3.26
CA ALA A 141 -7.15 -5.21 4.63
C ALA A 141 -7.06 -6.69 5.01
N ILE A 142 -7.56 -7.57 4.13
CA ILE A 142 -7.57 -9.01 4.38
C ILE A 142 -6.17 -9.63 4.36
N MET A 143 -5.24 -9.10 3.53
CA MET A 143 -3.87 -9.61 3.49
C MET A 143 -3.02 -9.11 4.65
N ARG A 144 -3.23 -7.86 5.10
CA ARG A 144 -2.52 -7.32 6.26
C ARG A 144 -2.93 -7.97 7.59
N ALA A 145 -4.11 -8.59 7.64
CA ALA A 145 -4.58 -9.30 8.82
C ALA A 145 -3.87 -10.66 9.02
N LEU A 146 -3.18 -11.17 8.00
CA LEU A 146 -2.50 -12.45 8.07
C LEU A 146 -1.09 -12.30 8.69
N PRO A 147 -0.68 -13.21 9.60
CA PRO A 147 0.68 -13.21 10.14
C PRO A 147 1.69 -13.54 9.02
N ASN A 148 2.93 -13.08 9.19
CA ASN A 148 4.06 -13.25 8.26
C ASN A 148 3.90 -12.62 6.86
N MET A 149 2.69 -12.20 6.49
CA MET A 149 2.38 -11.63 5.19
C MET A 149 3.01 -10.25 5.00
N ARG A 150 3.90 -10.13 4.02
CA ARG A 150 4.37 -8.82 3.54
C ARG A 150 3.43 -8.31 2.46
N VAL A 151 3.08 -7.03 2.50
CA VAL A 151 2.21 -6.42 1.50
C VAL A 151 3.00 -5.36 0.75
N PHE A 152 2.98 -5.34 -0.57
CA PHE A 152 3.60 -4.29 -1.37
C PHE A 152 2.56 -3.69 -2.32
N VAL A 153 2.54 -2.36 -2.40
CA VAL A 153 1.63 -1.63 -3.28
C VAL A 153 2.45 -0.60 -4.07
N PRO A 154 3.12 -1.02 -5.15
CA PRO A 154 3.98 -0.16 -5.96
C PRO A 154 3.21 1.04 -6.55
N CYS A 155 3.85 2.20 -6.59
CA CYS A 155 3.25 3.44 -7.07
C CYS A 155 3.15 3.54 -8.59
N ASP A 156 4.07 2.90 -9.32
CA ASP A 156 4.13 2.91 -10.79
C ASP A 156 4.78 1.63 -11.33
N ALA A 157 4.96 1.56 -12.65
CA ALA A 157 5.53 0.40 -13.32
C ALA A 157 7.02 0.15 -12.96
N ILE A 158 7.82 1.19 -12.74
CA ILE A 158 9.25 1.03 -12.43
C ILE A 158 9.42 0.49 -11.00
N GLN A 159 8.66 1.03 -10.03
CA GLN A 159 8.65 0.49 -8.69
C GLN A 159 8.06 -0.92 -8.66
N ALA A 160 7.04 -1.23 -9.47
CA ALA A 160 6.48 -2.58 -9.58
C ALA A 160 7.52 -3.61 -10.07
N LYS A 161 8.36 -3.24 -11.05
CA LYS A 161 9.50 -4.05 -11.51
C LYS A 161 10.49 -4.33 -10.37
N LYS A 162 10.91 -3.29 -9.64
CA LYS A 162 11.82 -3.41 -8.49
C LYS A 162 11.23 -4.26 -7.37
N VAL A 163 9.96 -4.05 -7.02
CA VAL A 163 9.23 -4.80 -6.00
C VAL A 163 9.13 -6.27 -6.37
N THR A 164 8.76 -6.59 -7.60
CA THR A 164 8.59 -7.97 -8.07
C THR A 164 9.94 -8.72 -8.05
N ALA A 165 11.00 -8.10 -8.57
CA ALA A 165 12.34 -8.68 -8.55
C ALA A 165 12.88 -8.85 -7.11
N ALA A 166 12.61 -7.90 -6.22
CA ALA A 166 13.00 -7.99 -4.82
C ALA A 166 12.20 -9.06 -4.05
N ALA A 167 10.90 -9.21 -4.35
CA ALA A 167 10.04 -10.19 -3.70
C ALA A 167 10.52 -11.64 -3.92
N ALA A 168 11.14 -11.93 -5.06
CA ALA A 168 11.77 -13.22 -5.31
C ALA A 168 12.88 -13.56 -4.31
N GLN A 169 13.56 -12.55 -3.75
CA GLN A 169 14.66 -12.72 -2.80
C GLN A 169 14.18 -12.74 -1.33
N LEU A 170 12.91 -12.44 -1.08
CA LEU A 170 12.34 -12.42 0.26
C LEU A 170 11.77 -13.78 0.61
N TRP A 171 12.20 -14.36 1.74
CA TRP A 171 11.60 -15.57 2.26
C TRP A 171 10.21 -15.31 2.86
N GLY A 172 9.26 -16.19 2.54
CA GLY A 172 7.93 -16.23 3.15
C GLY A 172 6.83 -15.55 2.33
N PRO A 173 5.60 -15.49 2.87
CA PRO A 173 4.42 -15.00 2.16
C PRO A 173 4.53 -13.52 1.79
N THR A 174 4.28 -13.19 0.52
CA THR A 174 4.35 -11.82 0.03
C THR A 174 3.19 -11.54 -0.92
N TYR A 175 2.40 -10.51 -0.65
CA TYR A 175 1.35 -9.98 -1.52
C TYR A 175 1.83 -8.73 -2.25
N ILE A 176 1.60 -8.65 -3.56
CA ILE A 176 1.91 -7.47 -4.38
C ILE A 176 0.64 -7.06 -5.13
N ARG A 177 0.24 -5.81 -4.95
CA ARG A 177 -1.00 -5.24 -5.48
C ARG A 177 -0.74 -4.43 -6.75
N PHE A 178 -1.44 -4.74 -7.83
CA PHE A 178 -1.28 -4.07 -9.13
C PHE A 178 -2.60 -3.47 -9.63
N ALA A 179 -2.54 -2.21 -10.08
CA ALA A 179 -3.63 -1.55 -10.81
C ALA A 179 -3.61 -1.93 -12.30
N ARG A 180 -4.77 -1.92 -12.95
CA ARG A 180 -4.93 -2.25 -14.38
C ARG A 180 -4.61 -1.07 -15.28
N GLU A 181 -5.22 0.08 -14.99
CA GLU A 181 -5.14 1.28 -15.81
C GLU A 181 -3.73 1.88 -15.83
N LYS A 182 -3.44 2.64 -16.90
CA LYS A 182 -2.19 3.37 -17.00
C LYS A 182 -2.16 4.48 -15.95
N SER A 183 -1.05 4.58 -15.22
CA SER A 183 -0.81 5.63 -14.22
C SER A 183 0.44 6.43 -14.56
N PRO A 184 0.56 7.66 -14.07
CA PRO A 184 1.77 8.46 -14.25
C PRO A 184 3.00 7.75 -13.69
N THR A 185 4.10 7.79 -14.43
CA THR A 185 5.41 7.26 -14.00
C THR A 185 6.07 8.28 -13.08
N VAL A 186 6.15 7.94 -11.78
CA VAL A 186 6.60 8.85 -10.71
C VAL A 186 8.09 8.67 -10.43
N THR A 187 8.55 7.42 -10.46
CA THR A 187 9.89 7.00 -10.11
C THR A 187 10.76 6.85 -11.36
N THR A 188 12.07 6.72 -11.15
CA THR A 188 13.05 6.42 -12.19
C THR A 188 13.78 5.11 -11.86
N GLU A 189 14.57 4.60 -12.80
CA GLU A 189 15.43 3.43 -12.54
C GLU A 189 16.44 3.69 -11.41
N ASP A 190 16.80 4.95 -11.15
CA ASP A 190 17.69 5.33 -10.04
C ASP A 190 16.97 5.57 -8.71
N THR A 191 15.63 5.67 -8.69
CA THR A 191 14.87 5.85 -7.45
C THR A 191 15.15 4.69 -6.49
N PRO A 192 15.63 4.94 -5.26
CA PRO A 192 15.93 3.87 -4.33
C PRO A 192 14.65 3.10 -3.95
N PHE A 193 14.82 1.79 -3.76
CA PHE A 193 13.77 0.93 -3.22
C PHE A 193 14.39 -0.07 -2.27
N THR A 194 13.93 -0.09 -1.03
CA THR A 194 14.34 -1.08 -0.02
C THR A 194 13.09 -1.67 0.64
N PRO A 195 12.87 -3.00 0.57
CA PRO A 195 11.74 -3.63 1.23
C PRO A 195 11.64 -3.25 2.72
N GLY A 196 10.46 -2.84 3.16
CA GLY A 196 10.19 -2.45 4.55
C GLY A 196 10.67 -1.05 4.95
N LYS A 197 11.24 -0.26 4.03
CA LYS A 197 11.63 1.13 4.26
C LYS A 197 10.70 2.07 3.50
N ALA A 198 10.08 3.01 4.22
CA ALA A 198 9.28 4.05 3.61
C ALA A 198 10.15 5.10 2.91
N GLU A 199 9.71 5.55 1.74
CA GLU A 199 10.39 6.56 0.93
C GLU A 199 9.74 7.93 1.13
N ILE A 200 10.57 8.97 1.24
CA ILE A 200 10.10 10.35 1.38
C ILE A 200 10.25 11.03 0.02
N PHE A 201 9.13 11.33 -0.63
CA PHE A 201 9.15 11.94 -1.97
C PHE A 201 9.03 13.47 -1.94
N TRP A 202 8.49 14.00 -0.84
CA TRP A 202 8.29 15.43 -0.65
C TRP A 202 8.69 15.86 0.75
N GLU A 203 9.48 16.93 0.82
CA GLU A 203 9.90 17.56 2.06
C GLU A 203 9.48 19.03 2.09
N GLY A 204 8.74 19.39 3.15
CA GLY A 204 8.43 20.76 3.50
C GLY A 204 9.41 21.31 4.53
N LYS A 205 9.80 22.59 4.41
CA LYS A 205 10.69 23.26 5.38
C LYS A 205 10.08 23.38 6.78
N LYS A 206 8.75 23.57 6.87
CA LYS A 206 7.98 23.71 8.11
C LYS A 206 6.67 22.90 8.04
N PRO A 207 6.75 21.56 8.19
CA PRO A 207 5.62 20.66 8.00
C PRO A 207 4.50 20.84 9.05
N GLN A 208 3.22 20.85 8.65
CA GLN A 208 2.07 20.74 9.60
C GLN A 208 1.19 19.49 9.39
N VAL A 209 1.30 18.83 8.24
CA VAL A 209 0.49 17.68 7.82
C VAL A 209 1.41 16.65 7.20
N LEU A 210 1.19 15.39 7.54
CA LEU A 210 1.83 14.26 6.88
C LEU A 210 0.82 13.62 5.93
N ILE A 211 1.17 13.52 4.64
CA ILE A 211 0.38 12.78 3.66
C ILE A 211 1.05 11.41 3.49
N ILE A 212 0.30 10.34 3.72
CA ILE A 212 0.76 8.98 3.47
C ILE A 212 -0.05 8.43 2.31
N ALA A 213 0.64 8.02 1.25
CA ALA A 213 0.02 7.49 0.04
C ALA A 213 0.73 6.22 -0.39
N THR A 214 0.00 5.37 -1.12
CA THR A 214 0.52 4.12 -1.68
C THR A 214 -0.16 3.83 -3.00
N GLY A 215 0.49 3.05 -3.86
CA GLY A 215 -0.06 2.75 -5.18
C GLY A 215 -0.17 3.99 -6.06
N VAL A 216 -1.09 3.95 -7.00
CA VAL A 216 -1.32 5.02 -7.98
C VAL A 216 -1.69 6.37 -7.36
N LEU A 217 -2.18 6.39 -6.11
CA LEU A 217 -2.52 7.62 -5.38
C LEU A 217 -1.31 8.47 -4.99
N VAL A 218 -0.10 7.92 -5.08
CA VAL A 218 1.14 8.65 -4.81
C VAL A 218 1.28 9.87 -5.72
N HIS A 219 0.94 9.74 -7.01
CA HIS A 219 0.98 10.86 -7.94
C HIS A 219 0.02 11.97 -7.51
N ASN A 220 -1.23 11.61 -7.18
CA ASN A 220 -2.24 12.55 -6.70
C ASN A 220 -1.79 13.25 -5.41
N ALA A 221 -1.12 12.54 -4.50
CA ALA A 221 -0.56 13.11 -3.29
C ALA A 221 0.52 14.17 -3.61
N LEU A 222 1.41 13.88 -4.57
CA LEU A 222 2.44 14.83 -5.01
C LEU A 222 1.84 16.08 -5.64
N VAL A 223 0.82 15.93 -6.50
CA VAL A 223 0.10 17.06 -7.10
C VAL A 223 -0.56 17.90 -6.00
N ALA A 224 -1.24 17.27 -5.05
CA ALA A 224 -1.87 17.96 -3.92
C ALA A 224 -0.84 18.72 -3.07
N ALA A 225 0.33 18.13 -2.79
CA ALA A 225 1.39 18.83 -2.04
C ALA A 225 1.96 20.03 -2.82
N LYS A 226 2.10 19.92 -4.14
CA LYS A 226 2.52 21.04 -5.00
C LYS A 226 1.51 22.18 -4.96
N ASP A 227 0.21 21.88 -5.01
CA ASP A 227 -0.83 22.90 -4.97
C ASP A 227 -0.96 23.55 -3.59
N LEU A 228 -0.83 22.76 -2.51
CA LEU A 228 -0.76 23.29 -1.14
C LEU A 228 0.45 24.21 -0.91
N GLU A 229 1.57 23.97 -1.60
CA GLU A 229 2.74 24.86 -1.55
C GLU A 229 2.49 26.21 -2.25
N LYS A 230 1.77 26.20 -3.39
CA LYS A 230 1.41 27.41 -4.15
C LYS A 230 0.41 28.29 -3.41
N GLU A 231 -0.59 27.71 -2.75
CA GLU A 231 -1.66 28.46 -2.08
C GLU A 231 -1.20 29.23 -0.83
N LYS A 232 0.11 29.21 -0.49
CA LYS A 232 0.69 29.89 0.68
C LYS A 232 -0.07 29.63 1.99
N ILE A 233 -0.68 28.45 2.13
CA ILE A 233 -1.01 27.90 3.47
C ILE A 233 0.25 27.78 4.35
N ASN A 234 1.42 28.01 3.74
CA ASN A 234 2.75 28.15 4.31
C ASN A 234 2.99 29.33 5.26
N ASP A 235 2.16 30.38 5.28
CA ASP A 235 2.29 31.47 6.26
C ASP A 235 0.97 31.66 7.03
N GLY A 236 1.07 31.81 8.35
CA GLY A 236 -0.07 32.12 9.23
C GLY A 236 -0.64 33.53 9.02
N GLY A 237 -0.53 34.10 7.82
CA GLY A 237 -1.19 35.32 7.40
C GLY A 237 -2.29 34.95 6.41
N GLY A 238 -3.53 35.34 6.72
CA GLY A 238 -4.70 35.01 5.91
C GLY A 238 -4.45 35.22 4.42
N ALA A 239 -4.82 34.23 3.60
CA ALA A 239 -4.98 34.47 2.18
C ALA A 239 -6.01 35.60 1.99
N PRO A 240 -5.75 36.63 1.17
CA PRO A 240 -6.82 37.51 0.74
C PRO A 240 -7.80 36.66 -0.06
N SER A 241 -9.06 36.67 0.38
CA SER A 241 -10.20 36.07 -0.26
C SER A 241 -10.36 36.59 -1.69
N ASN A 242 -9.67 35.98 -2.65
CA ASN A 242 -9.94 36.14 -4.08
C ASN A 242 -10.52 34.88 -4.71
N GLY A 243 -11.17 34.05 -3.89
CA GLY A 243 -12.25 33.19 -4.36
C GLY A 243 -13.47 34.04 -4.69
N ARG A 244 -13.47 34.73 -5.84
CA ARG A 244 -14.72 35.07 -6.51
C ARG A 244 -15.41 33.76 -6.81
N ALA A 245 -16.31 33.35 -5.93
CA ALA A 245 -17.39 32.46 -6.29
C ALA A 245 -18.03 33.06 -7.54
N ARG A 246 -17.78 32.46 -8.71
CA ARG A 246 -18.54 32.74 -9.92
C ARG A 246 -20.00 32.37 -9.60
N ARG A 247 -20.77 33.35 -9.13
CA ARG A 247 -22.21 33.35 -9.25
C ARG A 247 -22.49 33.28 -10.75
N ARG A 248 -22.86 32.10 -11.26
CA ARG A 248 -23.57 32.03 -12.55
C ARG A 248 -24.90 32.74 -12.33
N GLY A 249 -24.96 33.99 -12.79
CA GLY A 249 -26.20 34.76 -12.90
C GLY A 249 -27.18 34.05 -13.83
N GLY A 250 -28.46 34.23 -13.54
CA GLY A 250 -29.56 33.64 -14.27
C GLY A 250 -29.51 33.99 -15.76
N GLY A 251 -29.66 32.95 -16.58
CA GLY A 251 -30.04 33.04 -17.97
C GLY A 251 -31.25 32.15 -18.17
N SER A 252 -32.38 32.77 -18.46
CA SER A 252 -33.64 32.14 -18.84
C SER A 252 -33.46 31.22 -20.05
N PHE A 253 -33.87 29.95 -19.93
CA PHE A 253 -34.20 29.12 -21.08
C PHE A 253 -35.52 28.38 -20.80
N GLY A 254 -36.48 28.61 -21.69
CA GLY A 254 -37.80 27.97 -21.68
C GLY A 254 -37.75 26.47 -22.03
N PRO A 255 -38.90 25.78 -21.93
CA PRO A 255 -38.95 24.34 -21.69
C PRO A 255 -39.08 23.53 -22.98
N ALA A 256 -38.38 22.39 -23.09
CA ALA A 256 -38.87 21.21 -23.81
C ALA A 256 -38.00 19.95 -23.62
N ARG A 257 -38.65 18.93 -23.06
CA ARG A 257 -38.53 17.48 -23.34
C ARG A 257 -37.35 16.67 -22.78
N ALA A 258 -37.58 16.21 -21.55
CA ALA A 258 -37.65 14.80 -21.13
C ALA A 258 -36.73 13.75 -21.78
N GLY A 259 -35.81 13.22 -20.98
CA GLY A 259 -35.21 11.90 -21.08
C GLY A 259 -34.63 11.52 -19.72
N ALA A 260 -35.31 10.63 -18.99
CA ALA A 260 -35.09 10.34 -17.58
C ALA A 260 -33.79 9.55 -17.32
N ALA A 261 -32.97 10.03 -16.39
CA ALA A 261 -32.01 9.22 -15.63
C ALA A 261 -32.03 9.71 -14.18
N GLY A 262 -32.74 8.98 -13.32
CA GLY A 262 -32.86 9.27 -11.90
C GLY A 262 -31.57 8.93 -11.16
N ILE A 263 -30.86 9.95 -10.70
CA ILE A 263 -29.81 9.79 -9.69
C ILE A 263 -30.47 9.94 -8.32
N CYS A 264 -30.66 8.79 -7.67
CA CYS A 264 -31.14 8.69 -6.29
C CYS A 264 -30.07 9.24 -5.33
N ARG A 265 -30.49 10.14 -4.44
CA ARG A 265 -29.67 10.72 -3.36
C ARG A 265 -29.20 9.64 -2.38
N PRO A 266 -27.94 9.64 -1.91
CA PRO A 266 -27.57 8.79 -0.78
C PRO A 266 -28.17 9.35 0.51
N SER A 267 -28.94 8.49 1.17
CA SER A 267 -29.53 8.70 2.48
C SER A 267 -28.46 8.74 3.57
N LYS A 268 -28.77 9.55 4.58
CA LYS A 268 -28.02 9.75 5.82
C LYS A 268 -27.96 8.45 6.61
N TYR A 269 -26.77 7.90 6.83
CA TYR A 269 -26.51 7.02 7.99
C TYR A 269 -25.36 7.60 8.79
N PHE A 270 -25.75 8.42 9.76
CA PHE A 270 -24.91 9.02 10.77
C PHE A 270 -24.91 8.07 11.98
N TRP A 271 -23.79 7.43 12.28
CA TRP A 271 -23.62 6.63 13.51
C TRP A 271 -23.58 7.58 14.71
N ARG A 272 -24.66 7.59 15.50
CA ARG A 272 -24.80 8.37 16.73
C ARG A 272 -24.38 7.51 17.93
N ILE A 273 -23.20 7.78 18.47
CA ILE A 273 -22.75 7.22 19.76
C ILE A 273 -23.60 7.87 20.87
N ARG A 274 -24.42 7.06 21.56
CA ARG A 274 -25.18 7.46 22.75
C ARG A 274 -24.23 7.68 23.93
N LYS A 275 -24.32 8.83 24.59
CA LYS A 275 -23.89 8.98 26.00
C LYS A 275 -25.12 8.90 26.92
N PRO A 276 -24.97 8.44 28.17
CA PRO A 276 -26.09 8.09 29.03
C PRO A 276 -26.80 9.31 29.63
N LEU A 277 -28.07 9.10 29.95
CA LEU A 277 -29.01 10.01 30.60
C LEU A 277 -28.58 10.34 32.04
N GLY A 278 -28.76 11.59 32.45
CA GLY A 278 -28.63 12.03 33.83
C GLY A 278 -28.97 13.51 34.05
N LEU A 279 -30.20 13.77 34.50
CA LEU A 279 -30.75 14.90 35.26
C LEU A 279 -30.74 16.36 34.71
N ASN A 280 -31.96 16.77 34.33
CA ASN A 280 -32.77 17.91 34.81
C ASN A 280 -32.31 19.39 34.79
N LYS A 281 -33.17 20.15 34.08
CA LYS A 281 -33.78 21.47 34.35
C LYS A 281 -33.04 22.78 34.01
N GLN A 282 -33.67 23.47 33.04
CA GLN A 282 -34.11 24.87 33.05
C GLN A 282 -33.07 26.00 32.83
N ILE A 283 -33.14 26.68 31.66
CA ILE A 283 -33.66 28.06 31.50
C ILE A 283 -33.32 28.59 30.09
N ARG A 284 -34.33 29.20 29.46
CA ARG A 284 -34.26 30.01 28.23
C ARG A 284 -33.39 31.25 28.45
N ASN A 285 -32.58 31.62 27.47
CA ASN A 285 -32.69 32.92 26.79
C ASN A 285 -31.67 33.07 25.67
N GLY A 286 -32.12 33.67 24.57
CA GLY A 286 -31.33 33.88 23.38
C GLY A 286 -30.25 34.95 23.56
N SER A 287 -29.14 34.73 22.87
CA SER A 287 -28.31 35.80 22.35
C SER A 287 -27.72 35.34 21.02
N LYS A 288 -27.82 36.20 20.00
CA LYS A 288 -27.25 35.98 18.67
C LYS A 288 -25.72 35.99 18.79
N GLY A 289 -25.12 34.82 18.93
CA GLY A 289 -23.67 34.65 18.85
C GLY A 289 -23.23 34.51 17.40
N HIS A 290 -22.52 35.52 16.88
CA HIS A 290 -21.73 35.40 15.66
C HIS A 290 -20.74 34.24 15.81
N CYS A 291 -20.96 33.15 15.09
CA CYS A 291 -20.04 32.03 15.04
C CYS A 291 -18.99 32.31 13.94
N SER A 292 -17.90 32.96 14.31
CA SER A 292 -16.70 33.03 13.48
C SER A 292 -16.13 31.62 13.33
N ARG A 293 -16.43 30.95 12.21
CA ARG A 293 -15.78 29.68 11.85
C ARG A 293 -14.32 29.98 11.52
N SER A 294 -13.40 29.70 12.45
CA SER A 294 -11.98 29.64 12.12
C SER A 294 -11.75 28.42 11.22
N GLN A 295 -11.58 28.63 9.92
CA GLN A 295 -10.96 27.63 9.06
C GLN A 295 -9.48 27.57 9.48
N LYS A 296 -9.10 26.52 10.20
CA LYS A 296 -7.68 26.23 10.45
C LYS A 296 -7.10 25.69 9.16
N SER A 297 -6.20 26.45 8.55
CA SER A 297 -5.40 26.05 7.39
C SER A 297 -4.21 25.21 7.86
N TYR A 298 -3.92 24.10 7.18
CA TYR A 298 -2.86 23.15 7.55
C TYR A 298 -1.81 23.01 6.42
N LYS A 299 -0.51 23.11 6.73
CA LYS A 299 0.64 22.98 5.81
C LYS A 299 1.00 21.52 5.52
N ALA A 300 1.11 21.12 4.25
CA ALA A 300 1.71 19.82 3.90
C ALA A 300 3.20 19.77 4.27
N GLY A 301 3.62 18.64 4.81
CA GLY A 301 4.86 18.55 5.56
C GLY A 301 5.81 17.46 5.12
N ARG A 302 5.30 16.24 4.97
CA ARG A 302 6.01 15.13 4.33
C ARG A 302 5.02 14.33 3.50
N ILE A 303 5.47 13.84 2.34
CA ILE A 303 4.80 12.70 1.69
C ILE A 303 5.66 11.48 1.96
N ILE A 304 5.13 10.55 2.74
CA ILE A 304 5.75 9.25 3.00
C ILE A 304 5.02 8.21 2.17
N ILE A 305 5.78 7.48 1.37
CA ILE A 305 5.30 6.32 0.65
C ILE A 305 5.74 5.11 1.44
N HIS A 306 4.78 4.29 1.78
CA HIS A 306 4.99 3.19 2.69
C HIS A 306 4.94 1.86 1.92
N PRO A 307 6.10 1.23 1.58
CA PRO A 307 6.14 -0.15 1.18
C PRO A 307 6.10 -0.99 2.46
N SER A 308 4.88 -1.31 2.87
CA SER A 308 4.45 -1.96 4.11
C SER A 308 5.51 -2.57 5.04
N ARG A 309 5.67 -1.98 6.23
CA ARG A 309 6.07 -2.69 7.47
C ARG A 309 4.88 -2.73 8.44
N HIS A 310 4.75 -3.83 9.19
CA HIS A 310 3.75 -3.97 10.25
C HIS A 310 3.98 -2.93 11.38
N PHE A 311 2.92 -2.20 11.75
CA PHE A 311 2.72 -1.72 13.13
C PHE A 311 2.02 -2.86 13.89
N LEU A 312 2.78 -3.77 14.49
CA LEU A 312 2.25 -4.69 15.49
C LEU A 312 3.21 -4.67 16.69
N PHE A 313 2.63 -4.50 17.89
CA PHE A 313 3.33 -4.66 19.16
C PHE A 313 4.12 -5.99 19.16
N PRO A 314 5.34 -6.03 19.73
CA PRO A 314 6.12 -7.27 19.75
C PRO A 314 5.45 -8.26 20.69
N LEU A 315 4.74 -9.24 20.14
CA LEU A 315 4.51 -10.52 20.79
C LEU A 315 5.65 -11.45 20.35
N LEU A 316 6.44 -11.86 21.34
CA LEU A 316 7.60 -12.73 21.24
C LEU A 316 7.36 -13.93 20.31
N ALA A 317 8.04 -13.95 19.16
CA ALA A 317 8.24 -15.19 18.41
C ALA A 317 9.48 -15.91 18.99
N PRO A 318 9.39 -17.20 19.34
CA PRO A 318 10.56 -17.96 19.77
C PRO A 318 11.52 -18.19 18.57
N PRO A 319 12.83 -18.31 18.81
CA PRO A 319 13.82 -18.50 17.74
C PRO A 319 13.59 -19.85 17.02
N PRO A 320 14.00 -19.95 15.74
CA PRO A 320 13.83 -21.17 14.95
C PRO A 320 14.64 -22.32 15.58
N ARG A 321 13.98 -23.47 15.80
CA ARG A 321 14.65 -24.71 16.20
C ARG A 321 15.51 -25.21 15.04
N LYS A 322 16.83 -25.26 15.24
CA LYS A 322 17.71 -26.07 14.39
C LYS A 322 17.36 -27.54 14.57
N SER A 323 17.21 -28.26 13.46
CA SER A 323 17.03 -29.72 13.46
C SER A 323 18.25 -30.41 14.13
N PRO A 324 18.05 -31.47 14.93
CA PRO A 324 19.16 -32.12 15.60
C PRO A 324 19.88 -33.05 14.62
N VAL A 325 21.13 -32.70 14.29
CA VAL A 325 22.12 -33.68 13.83
C VAL A 325 22.64 -34.39 15.08
N ARG A 326 22.43 -35.71 15.15
CA ARG A 326 23.04 -36.59 16.15
C ARG A 326 24.56 -36.51 16.07
N THR A 327 25.23 -36.21 17.17
CA THR A 327 26.52 -36.81 17.54
C THR A 327 26.70 -36.72 19.05
N SER A 328 27.03 -37.85 19.65
CA SER A 328 27.36 -38.06 21.05
C SER A 328 28.69 -37.39 21.41
N GLY A 329 28.72 -36.64 22.52
CA GLY A 329 29.96 -36.12 23.09
C GLY A 329 29.70 -35.23 24.28
N SER A 330 29.93 -35.76 25.48
CA SER A 330 29.91 -35.07 26.76
C SER A 330 30.95 -33.94 26.81
N LEU A 331 30.58 -32.75 27.28
CA LEU A 331 31.48 -31.85 28.01
C LEU A 331 30.68 -30.71 28.68
N SER A 332 30.80 -30.67 30.01
CA SER A 332 30.28 -29.64 30.90
C SER A 332 31.08 -28.34 30.76
N GLN A 333 30.43 -27.19 30.58
CA GLN A 333 31.02 -25.89 30.91
C GLN A 333 30.01 -24.92 31.53
N ARG A 334 30.49 -24.23 32.56
CA ARG A 334 29.79 -23.34 33.50
C ARG A 334 29.35 -22.03 32.83
N ILE A 335 28.25 -21.47 33.33
CA ILE A 335 27.76 -20.12 32.99
C ILE A 335 28.10 -19.20 34.17
N GLU A 336 28.83 -18.10 33.93
CA GLU A 336 28.97 -16.98 34.87
C GLU A 336 28.13 -15.76 34.39
N PRO A 337 27.49 -15.00 35.29
CA PRO A 337 26.67 -13.84 34.93
C PRO A 337 27.46 -12.51 34.86
N LEU A 338 27.11 -11.66 33.89
CA LEU A 338 27.66 -10.30 33.72
C LEU A 338 26.99 -9.27 34.67
N PRO A 339 27.70 -8.21 35.09
CA PRO A 339 27.19 -7.24 36.08
C PRO A 339 26.36 -6.09 35.47
N ALA A 340 25.45 -5.56 36.30
CA ALA A 340 24.51 -4.48 36.00
C ALA A 340 25.17 -3.08 35.99
N GLY A 341 24.89 -2.29 34.95
CA GLY A 341 25.36 -0.90 34.77
C GLY A 341 24.26 0.16 34.97
N ARG A 342 24.64 1.26 35.63
CA ARG A 342 23.85 2.36 36.22
C ARG A 342 23.11 3.27 35.21
N GLN A 343 21.96 3.81 35.64
CA GLN A 343 21.20 4.89 34.98
C GLN A 343 21.73 6.29 35.34
N GLY A 344 21.76 7.21 34.38
CA GLY A 344 22.03 8.65 34.55
C GLY A 344 20.83 9.52 34.11
N PRO A 345 20.77 10.82 34.49
CA PRO A 345 19.52 11.56 34.66
C PRO A 345 18.97 12.26 33.41
N MET A 346 17.64 12.49 33.43
CA MET A 346 16.82 13.11 32.38
C MET A 346 16.95 14.64 32.30
N GLY A 347 17.05 15.16 31.07
CA GLY A 347 16.78 16.55 30.71
C GLY A 347 15.93 16.62 29.42
N SER A 348 14.92 17.49 29.39
CA SER A 348 13.97 17.73 28.28
C SER A 348 14.29 19.08 27.57
N PRO A 349 13.78 19.44 26.36
CA PRO A 349 12.46 19.12 25.80
C PRO A 349 12.45 18.51 24.38
N ARG A 350 11.71 17.40 24.29
CA ARG A 350 10.91 16.84 23.18
C ARG A 350 11.12 17.41 21.76
N ASN A 351 11.96 16.72 20.98
CA ASN A 351 11.68 16.43 19.57
C ASN A 351 11.28 14.96 19.47
N PHE A 352 10.02 14.68 19.11
CA PHE A 352 9.55 13.30 18.88
C PHE A 352 10.16 12.74 17.58
N TYR A 353 11.37 12.20 17.68
CA TYR A 353 11.91 11.26 16.71
C TYR A 353 11.56 9.85 17.20
N LEU A 354 10.57 9.22 16.59
CA LEU A 354 10.32 7.78 16.77
C LEU A 354 11.36 7.01 15.95
N THR A 355 12.54 6.84 16.55
CA THR A 355 13.58 5.92 16.10
C THR A 355 13.88 5.01 17.27
N SER A 356 13.20 3.87 17.33
CA SER A 356 13.54 2.82 18.29
C SER A 356 14.72 2.04 17.75
N TYR A 357 15.92 2.43 18.20
CA TYR A 357 17.04 1.50 18.34
C TYR A 357 16.65 0.42 19.36
N TYR A 358 16.94 -0.84 19.09
CA TYR A 358 17.40 -1.78 20.12
C TYR A 358 18.26 -2.87 19.46
N LYS A 359 19.33 -3.22 20.18
CA LYS A 359 20.43 -4.14 19.84
C LYS A 359 19.96 -5.54 19.43
#